data_AF-A0A957NR88-F1
#
_entry.id   AF-A0A957NR88-F1
#
_cell.length_a   1.000
_cell.length_b   1.000
_cell.length_c   1.000
_cell.angle_alpha   90.00
_cell.angle_beta   90.00
_cell.angle_gamma   90.00
#
_symmetry.space_group_name_H-M   'P 1'
#
loop_
_entity.id
_entity.type
_entity.pdbx_description
1 polymer ?
#
loop_
_entity_poly.entity_id
_entity_poly.type
_entity_poly.pdbx_seq_one_letter_code
_entity_poly.pdbx_strand_id
1 'polypeptide(L)'
;KHRDLELFKQQIQRFRVWMSERGYTGLPVYLSEYGVLLPDWYTKPNPDDPDNPIRLFPPQKVNEFMNDTFDYMLNAADPVLGDPTDDYRLIQRFSWYSVNEMTYTLQPSPAPYPEYQYNGYLFNPTNFERSVMGDNYADYVSALPETVDLYPVSLDVLPAVAAASTEVTAVVRTRIANSGNTLASQAATVRFFEGDPEQGGQQIGDDQTIALSGCGDNVSVEVSWNNISADLHEIFVTVTPADGIVETNGANNARSQTFTPPKALNYLPIAKK
;
A
#
# COMPACT_ATOMS: atom_id res chain seq x y z
N LYS A 1 10.92 10.32 22.17
CA LYS A 1 10.99 11.01 20.87
C LYS A 1 11.62 10.16 19.77
N HIS A 2 12.93 9.85 19.81
CA HIS A 2 13.61 9.17 18.67
C HIS A 2 13.19 7.72 18.38
N ARG A 3 12.52 7.05 19.32
CA ARG A 3 11.92 5.70 19.17
C ARG A 3 10.51 5.63 19.72
N ASP A 4 9.79 6.73 19.59
CA ASP A 4 8.44 6.89 20.15
C ASP A 4 7.41 6.44 19.10
N LEU A 5 6.84 5.25 19.32
CA LEU A 5 5.92 4.63 18.37
C LEU A 5 4.67 5.48 18.13
N GLU A 6 4.12 6.09 19.18
CA GLU A 6 2.90 6.89 19.05
C GLU A 6 3.16 8.17 18.25
N LEU A 7 4.30 8.83 18.48
CA LEU A 7 4.69 9.96 17.63
C LEU A 7 4.95 9.55 16.17
N PHE A 8 5.44 8.34 15.92
CA PHE A 8 5.64 7.80 14.57
C PHE A 8 4.29 7.59 13.86
N LYS A 9 3.35 6.88 14.49
CA LYS A 9 1.99 6.66 13.95
C LYS A 9 1.28 7.97 13.63
N GLN A 10 1.35 8.94 14.54
CA GLN A 10 0.75 10.25 14.35
C GLN A 10 1.36 11.03 13.17
N GLN A 11 2.66 10.85 12.87
CA GLN A 11 3.28 11.49 11.71
C GLN A 11 2.72 10.94 10.40
N ILE A 12 2.55 9.62 10.30
CA ILE A 12 1.93 8.96 9.15
C ILE A 12 0.49 9.45 8.95
N GLN A 13 -0.31 9.48 10.03
CA GLN A 13 -1.69 9.99 9.95
C GLN A 13 -1.74 11.46 9.53
N ARG A 14 -0.92 12.33 10.12
CA ARG A 14 -0.86 13.75 9.72
C ARG A 14 -0.45 13.93 8.26
N PHE A 15 0.49 13.13 7.77
CA PHE A 15 0.88 13.17 6.37
C PHE A 15 -0.27 12.75 5.44
N ARG A 16 -0.99 11.69 5.80
CA ARG A 16 -2.17 11.23 5.06
C ARG A 16 -3.32 12.24 5.07
N VAL A 17 -3.58 12.91 6.18
CA VAL A 17 -4.52 14.05 6.24
C VAL A 17 -4.04 15.18 5.32
N TRP A 18 -2.78 15.56 5.39
CA TRP A 18 -2.20 16.60 4.53
C TRP A 18 -2.33 16.27 3.03
N MET A 19 -2.15 15.00 2.64
CA MET A 19 -2.37 14.51 1.28
C MET A 19 -3.84 14.66 0.87
N SER A 20 -4.75 14.24 1.75
CA SER A 20 -6.18 14.28 1.49
C SER A 20 -6.69 15.71 1.25
N GLU A 21 -6.29 16.65 2.11
CA GLU A 21 -6.61 18.08 1.99
C GLU A 21 -6.11 18.73 0.68
N ARG A 22 -5.20 18.06 -0.04
CA ARG A 22 -4.57 18.56 -1.27
C ARG A 22 -4.97 17.75 -2.52
N GLY A 23 -5.93 16.84 -2.39
CA GLY A 23 -6.41 16.03 -3.52
C GLY A 23 -5.48 14.88 -3.89
N TYR A 24 -4.58 14.48 -2.99
CA TYR A 24 -3.71 13.31 -3.14
C TYR A 24 -4.25 12.06 -2.43
N THR A 25 -5.51 12.07 -1.98
CA THR A 25 -6.16 10.88 -1.40
C THR A 25 -6.05 9.71 -2.38
N GLY A 26 -5.75 8.52 -1.85
CA GLY A 26 -5.68 7.32 -2.66
C GLY A 26 -4.42 7.21 -3.54
N LEU A 27 -3.40 8.02 -3.29
CA LEU A 27 -2.06 7.82 -3.87
C LEU A 27 -1.18 7.00 -2.92
N PRO A 28 -0.21 6.24 -3.46
CA PRO A 28 0.71 5.46 -2.66
C PRO A 28 1.66 6.36 -1.87
N VAL A 29 2.00 5.93 -0.65
CA VAL A 29 3.01 6.58 0.20
C VAL A 29 4.21 5.67 0.37
N TYR A 30 5.38 6.22 0.03
CA TYR A 30 6.67 5.56 0.22
C TYR A 30 7.47 6.28 1.29
N LEU A 31 7.73 5.59 2.40
CA LEU A 31 8.65 6.07 3.43
C LEU A 31 10.07 5.63 3.05
N SER A 32 10.74 6.44 2.23
CA SER A 32 12.01 6.08 1.60
C SER A 32 13.16 5.81 2.58
N GLU A 33 13.06 6.33 3.82
CA GLU A 33 14.01 6.07 4.90
C GLU A 33 13.41 6.48 6.25
N TYR A 34 13.64 5.67 7.28
CA TYR A 34 13.47 6.04 8.68
C TYR A 34 14.24 5.08 9.59
N GLY A 35 14.42 5.44 10.86
CA GLY A 35 15.03 4.55 11.84
C GLY A 35 15.43 5.27 13.12
N VAL A 36 16.31 4.63 13.90
CA VAL A 36 16.87 5.20 15.13
C VAL A 36 18.36 5.41 14.93
N LEU A 37 18.78 6.64 14.68
CA LEU A 37 20.21 6.95 14.52
C LEU A 37 20.93 7.06 15.87
N LEU A 38 20.23 7.48 16.93
CA LEU A 38 20.90 7.72 18.22
C LEU A 38 21.63 6.47 18.71
N PRO A 39 22.93 6.59 19.01
CA PRO A 39 23.80 5.43 19.18
C PRO A 39 23.64 4.76 20.55
N ASP A 40 24.07 3.50 20.65
CA ASP A 40 24.02 2.73 21.91
C ASP A 40 24.82 3.38 23.05
N TRP A 41 25.93 4.04 22.73
CA TRP A 41 26.75 4.77 23.71
C TRP A 41 26.09 6.05 24.23
N TYR A 42 24.94 6.47 23.68
CA TYR A 42 24.17 7.58 24.22
C TYR A 42 23.48 7.17 25.54
N THR A 43 24.00 7.70 26.64
CA THR A 43 23.63 7.30 28.00
C THR A 43 23.12 8.45 28.84
N LYS A 44 22.45 8.12 29.95
CA LYS A 44 22.17 9.06 31.04
C LYS A 44 22.73 8.50 32.36
N PRO A 45 23.04 9.37 33.35
CA PRO A 45 23.43 8.92 34.68
C PRO A 45 22.42 7.94 35.28
N ASN A 46 22.94 6.92 35.94
CA ASN A 46 22.15 5.97 36.70
C ASN A 46 22.27 6.32 38.19
N PRO A 47 21.19 6.78 38.84
CA PRO A 47 21.24 7.17 40.25
C PRO A 47 21.47 5.98 41.19
N ASP A 48 21.12 4.76 40.76
CA ASP A 48 21.22 3.55 41.56
C ASP A 48 22.57 2.83 41.38
N ASP A 49 23.27 3.12 40.29
CA ASP A 49 24.58 2.52 39.96
C ASP A 49 25.43 3.52 39.13
N PRO A 50 26.16 4.44 39.80
CA PRO A 50 26.93 5.49 39.12
C PRO A 50 28.01 4.99 38.14
N ASP A 51 28.47 3.75 38.31
CA ASP A 51 29.49 3.14 37.46
C ASP A 51 28.89 2.53 36.18
N ASN A 52 27.57 2.31 36.14
CA ASN A 52 26.84 1.73 35.01
C ASN A 52 25.75 2.68 34.49
N PRO A 53 26.09 3.64 33.61
CA PRO A 53 25.12 4.58 33.07
C PRO A 53 24.08 3.87 32.17
N ILE A 54 22.85 4.36 32.20
CA ILE A 54 21.74 3.75 31.46
C ILE A 54 21.89 4.08 29.97
N ARG A 55 22.07 3.05 29.13
CA ARG A 55 22.01 3.16 27.67
C ARG A 55 20.59 3.42 27.22
N LEU A 56 20.38 4.49 26.47
CA LEU A 56 19.04 4.94 26.06
C LEU A 56 18.55 4.28 24.77
N PHE A 57 19.49 3.82 23.94
CA PHE A 57 19.26 3.21 22.63
C PHE A 57 20.05 1.90 22.44
N PRO A 58 19.95 0.94 23.37
CA PRO A 58 20.58 -0.36 23.18
C PRO A 58 19.94 -1.12 22.02
N PRO A 59 20.67 -2.06 21.38
CA PRO A 59 20.17 -2.76 20.20
C PRO A 59 18.79 -3.38 20.35
N GLN A 60 18.51 -3.97 21.52
CA GLN A 60 17.19 -4.51 21.85
C GLN A 60 16.07 -3.46 21.67
N LYS A 61 16.27 -2.24 22.17
CA LYS A 61 15.26 -1.17 22.07
C LYS A 61 15.10 -0.60 20.67
N VAL A 62 16.12 -0.73 19.83
CA VAL A 62 16.06 -0.36 18.42
C VAL A 62 15.30 -1.43 17.63
N ASN A 63 15.56 -2.71 17.90
CA ASN A 63 14.84 -3.84 17.28
C ASN A 63 13.36 -3.87 17.67
N GLU A 64 13.03 -3.60 18.95
CA GLU A 64 11.64 -3.42 19.39
C GLU A 64 10.94 -2.35 18.54
N PHE A 65 11.56 -1.17 18.39
CA PHE A 65 10.99 -0.09 17.58
C PHE A 65 10.89 -0.46 16.09
N MET A 66 11.91 -1.11 15.51
CA MET A 66 11.88 -1.60 14.13
C MET A 66 10.64 -2.49 13.90
N ASN A 67 10.47 -3.53 14.72
CA ASN A 67 9.37 -4.48 14.60
C ASN A 67 8.02 -3.78 14.80
N ASP A 68 7.88 -2.98 15.86
CA ASP A 68 6.63 -2.24 16.14
C ASP A 68 6.22 -1.32 14.97
N THR A 69 7.20 -0.67 14.32
CA THR A 69 6.93 0.19 13.16
C THR A 69 6.66 -0.59 11.88
N PHE A 70 7.29 -1.75 11.68
CA PHE A 70 6.96 -2.63 10.57
C PHE A 70 5.54 -3.19 10.71
N ASP A 71 5.19 -3.71 11.89
CA ASP A 71 3.85 -4.19 12.20
C ASP A 71 2.80 -3.11 11.94
N TYR A 72 3.07 -1.87 12.38
CA TYR A 72 2.18 -0.76 12.09
C TYR A 72 2.08 -0.46 10.59
N MET A 73 3.19 -0.32 9.87
CA MET A 73 3.14 0.08 8.45
C MET A 73 2.56 -0.98 7.53
N LEU A 74 2.71 -2.27 7.86
CA LEU A 74 2.14 -3.38 7.09
C LEU A 74 0.62 -3.52 7.28
N ASN A 75 0.07 -3.04 8.40
CA ASN A 75 -1.32 -3.30 8.79
C ASN A 75 -2.19 -2.04 8.94
N ALA A 76 -1.61 -0.87 9.13
CA ALA A 76 -2.39 0.35 9.36
C ALA A 76 -3.16 0.72 8.10
N ALA A 77 -4.49 0.73 8.20
CA ALA A 77 -5.40 1.10 7.13
C ALA A 77 -6.43 2.13 7.62
N ASP A 78 -6.92 2.95 6.69
CA ASP A 78 -7.99 3.91 6.95
C ASP A 78 -8.83 4.10 5.66
N PRO A 79 -10.14 3.82 5.68
CA PRO A 79 -10.97 3.84 4.48
C PRO A 79 -11.16 5.24 3.86
N VAL A 80 -10.82 6.31 4.60
CA VAL A 80 -10.92 7.70 4.14
C VAL A 80 -9.57 8.20 3.63
N LEU A 81 -8.48 7.83 4.30
CA LEU A 81 -7.15 8.39 4.05
C LEU A 81 -6.21 7.49 3.25
N GLY A 82 -6.44 6.17 3.32
CA GLY A 82 -5.59 5.14 2.74
C GLY A 82 -5.66 5.04 1.22
N ASP A 83 -4.80 4.18 0.67
CA ASP A 83 -4.81 3.86 -0.75
C ASP A 83 -5.83 2.75 -1.07
N PRO A 84 -6.94 3.03 -1.79
CA PRO A 84 -7.94 2.02 -2.10
C PRO A 84 -7.45 0.93 -3.07
N THR A 85 -6.26 1.05 -3.67
CA THR A 85 -5.67 -0.05 -4.45
C THR A 85 -4.88 -1.03 -3.58
N ASP A 86 -4.60 -0.67 -2.32
CA ASP A 86 -3.81 -1.46 -1.38
C ASP A 86 -4.56 -1.68 -0.06
N ASP A 87 -5.83 -2.08 -0.14
CA ASP A 87 -6.72 -2.35 1.01
C ASP A 87 -6.76 -1.18 2.01
N TYR A 88 -6.72 0.05 1.49
CA TYR A 88 -6.71 1.28 2.27
C TYR A 88 -5.53 1.41 3.25
N ARG A 89 -4.41 0.72 2.99
CA ARG A 89 -3.19 0.86 3.80
C ARG A 89 -2.64 2.28 3.75
N LEU A 90 -2.08 2.71 4.88
CA LEU A 90 -1.51 4.04 5.05
C LEU A 90 -0.09 4.15 4.51
N ILE A 91 0.63 3.04 4.26
CA ILE A 91 1.99 3.03 3.69
C ILE A 91 2.09 1.84 2.73
N GLN A 92 2.56 2.09 1.50
CA GLN A 92 2.68 1.06 0.46
C GLN A 92 4.10 0.49 0.40
N ARG A 93 5.10 1.31 0.73
CA ARG A 93 6.51 0.91 0.79
C ARG A 93 7.23 1.67 1.88
N PHE A 94 8.19 1.03 2.52
CA PHE A 94 9.08 1.67 3.46
C PHE A 94 10.47 1.06 3.41
N SER A 95 11.47 1.82 3.86
CA SER A 95 12.84 1.36 3.99
C SER A 95 13.40 1.74 5.34
N TRP A 96 13.99 0.76 6.03
CA TRP A 96 14.73 1.00 7.26
C TRP A 96 16.13 1.56 6.94
N TYR A 97 16.54 2.60 7.66
CA TYR A 97 17.90 3.14 7.57
C TYR A 97 18.91 2.04 7.94
N SER A 98 19.65 1.57 6.94
CA SER A 98 20.48 0.36 7.04
C SER A 98 21.98 0.63 6.87
N VAL A 99 22.36 1.87 6.59
CA VAL A 99 23.75 2.27 6.41
C VAL A 99 24.37 2.71 7.74
N ASN A 100 25.69 2.89 7.76
CA ASN A 100 26.40 3.38 8.93
C ASN A 100 27.32 4.51 8.51
N GLU A 101 27.32 5.59 9.28
CA GLU A 101 28.42 6.55 9.27
C GLU A 101 29.33 6.22 10.46
N MET A 102 30.53 5.68 10.20
CA MET A 102 31.57 5.70 11.23
C MET A 102 31.81 7.17 11.57
N THR A 103 31.58 7.58 12.82
CA THR A 103 31.96 8.95 13.18
C THR A 103 33.49 9.00 13.16
N TYR A 104 34.06 9.71 12.19
CA TYR A 104 35.50 9.98 12.11
C TYR A 104 35.86 10.97 13.23
N THR A 105 35.74 10.56 14.49
CA THR A 105 36.19 11.38 15.59
C THR A 105 37.71 11.26 15.67
N LEU A 106 38.38 12.39 15.51
CA LEU A 106 39.79 12.66 15.79
C LEU A 106 40.18 12.42 17.27
N GLN A 107 39.42 11.60 18.00
CA GLN A 107 39.60 11.33 19.41
C GLN A 107 39.46 9.80 19.63
N PRO A 108 40.46 9.15 20.26
CA PRO A 108 40.37 7.73 20.57
C PRO A 108 39.16 7.50 21.46
N SER A 109 38.37 6.48 21.12
CA SER A 109 37.28 6.04 21.97
C SER A 109 37.79 5.74 23.39
N PRO A 110 37.14 6.25 24.45
CA PRO A 110 37.36 5.71 25.78
C PRO A 110 36.92 4.24 25.74
N ALA A 111 37.88 3.36 26.02
CA ALA A 111 37.58 1.94 26.24
C ALA A 111 36.39 1.82 27.22
N PRO A 112 35.39 0.97 26.93
CA PRO A 112 35.46 -0.21 26.05
C PRO A 112 34.71 -0.09 24.70
N TYR A 113 34.52 1.10 24.11
CA TYR A 113 33.65 1.25 22.93
C TYR A 113 34.43 1.45 21.61
N PRO A 114 35.11 0.45 21.04
CA PRO A 114 36.10 0.63 19.97
C PRO A 114 35.59 1.31 18.69
N GLU A 115 34.28 1.48 18.53
CA GLU A 115 33.65 2.10 17.37
C GLU A 115 32.43 2.96 17.76
N TYR A 116 32.48 4.25 17.44
CA TYR A 116 31.34 5.16 17.55
C TYR A 116 30.47 4.99 16.30
N GLN A 117 29.51 4.08 16.37
CA GLN A 117 28.55 3.81 15.30
C GLN A 117 27.18 4.39 15.65
N TYR A 118 26.52 4.99 14.68
CA TYR A 118 25.08 5.29 14.78
C TYR A 118 24.29 3.99 14.71
N ASN A 119 23.09 3.97 15.29
CA ASN A 119 22.22 2.80 15.28
C ASN A 119 21.52 2.62 13.91
N GLY A 120 20.92 1.43 13.72
CA GLY A 120 20.09 1.10 12.55
C GLY A 120 20.80 0.30 11.46
N TYR A 121 22.13 0.33 11.42
CA TYR A 121 22.93 -0.41 10.43
C TYR A 121 22.62 -1.92 10.44
N LEU A 122 22.47 -2.52 9.25
CA LEU A 122 22.20 -3.97 9.13
C LEU A 122 23.49 -4.80 9.01
N PHE A 123 24.61 -4.17 8.64
CA PHE A 123 25.91 -4.82 8.50
C PHE A 123 26.99 -3.95 9.13
N ASN A 124 27.95 -4.57 9.83
CA ASN A 124 29.11 -3.89 10.34
C ASN A 124 29.97 -3.40 9.15
N PRO A 125 30.29 -2.09 9.09
CA PRO A 125 30.96 -1.51 7.93
C PRO A 125 32.44 -1.90 7.77
N THR A 126 33.05 -2.49 8.81
CA THR A 126 34.47 -2.90 8.81
C THR A 126 34.66 -4.34 8.36
N ASN A 127 33.90 -5.27 8.96
CA ASN A 127 34.06 -6.70 8.69
C ASN A 127 32.93 -7.30 7.84
N PHE A 128 31.92 -6.50 7.48
CA PHE A 128 30.76 -6.87 6.66
C PHE A 128 29.88 -7.98 7.26
N GLU A 129 30.05 -8.30 8.54
CA GLU A 129 29.18 -9.23 9.25
C GLU A 129 27.81 -8.58 9.52
N ARG A 130 26.75 -9.40 9.50
CA ARG A 130 25.40 -8.93 9.81
C ARG A 130 25.34 -8.49 11.28
N SER A 131 24.74 -7.33 11.53
CA SER A 131 24.59 -6.78 12.89
C SER A 131 23.44 -7.46 13.62
N VAL A 132 23.30 -7.18 14.93
CA VAL A 132 22.13 -7.60 15.73
C VAL A 132 20.81 -7.04 15.15
N MET A 133 20.84 -5.87 14.52
CA MET A 133 19.68 -5.31 13.82
C MET A 133 19.45 -6.02 12.49
N GLY A 134 20.53 -6.38 11.78
CA GLY A 134 20.47 -7.18 10.56
C GLY A 134 19.89 -8.56 10.80
N ASP A 135 20.26 -9.24 11.89
CA ASP A 135 19.68 -10.51 12.30
C ASP A 135 18.17 -10.36 12.55
N ASN A 136 17.77 -9.37 13.35
CA ASN A 136 16.34 -9.11 13.62
C ASN A 136 15.55 -8.79 12.34
N TYR A 137 16.10 -7.97 11.45
CA TYR A 137 15.46 -7.67 10.17
C TYR A 137 15.28 -8.94 9.34
N ALA A 138 16.33 -9.77 9.22
CA ALA A 138 16.29 -11.02 8.46
C ALA A 138 15.25 -12.00 9.02
N ASP A 139 15.21 -12.15 10.35
CA ASP A 139 14.23 -13.00 11.03
C ASP A 139 12.81 -12.48 10.78
N TYR A 140 12.58 -11.17 10.94
CA TYR A 140 11.27 -10.54 10.72
C TYR A 140 10.76 -10.76 9.29
N VAL A 141 11.56 -10.42 8.27
CA VAL A 141 11.11 -10.52 6.87
C VAL A 141 10.97 -11.96 6.41
N SER A 142 11.75 -12.90 6.96
CA SER A 142 11.62 -14.32 6.64
C SER A 142 10.30 -14.95 7.14
N ALA A 143 9.67 -14.31 8.13
CA ALA A 143 8.41 -14.75 8.71
C ALA A 143 7.17 -14.15 8.01
N LEU A 144 7.34 -13.17 7.11
CA LEU A 144 6.22 -12.54 6.41
C LEU A 144 5.66 -13.49 5.33
N PRO A 145 4.35 -13.79 5.35
CA PRO A 145 3.74 -14.59 4.30
C PRO A 145 3.65 -13.80 3.00
N GLU A 146 3.87 -14.47 1.87
CA GLU A 146 3.47 -13.94 0.57
C GLU A 146 1.94 -14.04 0.42
N THR A 147 1.32 -12.99 -0.10
CA THR A 147 -0.12 -12.85 -0.21
C THR A 147 -0.51 -12.26 -1.56
N VAL A 148 -1.68 -12.67 -2.06
CA VAL A 148 -2.33 -12.14 -3.26
C VAL A 148 -3.77 -11.80 -2.88
N ASP A 149 -4.29 -10.69 -3.40
CA ASP A 149 -5.68 -10.27 -3.23
C ASP A 149 -6.08 -9.30 -4.35
N LEU A 150 -6.68 -9.83 -5.42
CA LEU A 150 -7.08 -9.11 -6.62
C LEU A 150 -8.55 -8.70 -6.52
N TYR A 151 -8.84 -7.42 -6.69
CA TYR A 151 -10.22 -6.93 -6.60
C TYR A 151 -10.51 -5.71 -7.47
N PRO A 152 -11.78 -5.49 -7.85
CA PRO A 152 -12.21 -4.26 -8.48
C PRO A 152 -12.30 -3.11 -7.47
N VAL A 153 -11.40 -2.15 -7.60
CA VAL A 153 -11.33 -0.94 -6.76
C VAL A 153 -12.46 0.03 -7.08
N SER A 154 -12.79 0.17 -8.36
CA SER A 154 -13.88 1.02 -8.85
C SER A 154 -14.67 0.32 -9.94
N LEU A 155 -15.89 0.78 -10.19
CA LEU A 155 -16.67 0.45 -11.37
C LEU A 155 -17.36 1.73 -11.77
N ASP A 156 -17.15 2.18 -13.00
CA ASP A 156 -17.65 3.42 -13.54
C ASP A 156 -18.33 3.14 -14.89
N VAL A 157 -19.53 3.66 -15.07
CA VAL A 157 -20.25 3.58 -16.35
C VAL A 157 -20.37 4.98 -16.93
N LEU A 158 -19.60 5.25 -17.97
CA LEU A 158 -19.48 6.55 -18.61
C LEU A 158 -20.31 6.56 -19.90
N PRO A 159 -21.50 7.19 -19.94
CA PRO A 159 -22.27 7.26 -21.17
C PRO A 159 -21.49 8.04 -22.24
N ALA A 160 -21.49 7.53 -23.47
CA ALA A 160 -20.99 8.31 -24.60
C ALA A 160 -21.90 9.54 -24.79
N VAL A 161 -21.30 10.70 -25.02
CA VAL A 161 -22.07 11.89 -25.41
C VAL A 161 -22.51 11.70 -26.86
N ALA A 162 -23.63 11.02 -27.08
CA ALA A 162 -24.19 10.84 -28.42
C ALA A 162 -25.25 11.91 -28.71
N ALA A 163 -25.08 12.60 -29.83
CA ALA A 163 -26.06 13.52 -30.38
C ALA A 163 -27.36 12.78 -30.69
N ALA A 164 -28.47 13.18 -30.07
CA ALA A 164 -29.86 12.85 -30.41
C ALA A 164 -30.09 11.45 -31.03
N SER A 165 -29.50 10.39 -30.47
CA SER A 165 -29.77 9.01 -30.87
C SER A 165 -30.73 8.35 -29.87
N THR A 166 -31.56 7.44 -30.37
CA THR A 166 -32.41 6.57 -29.55
C THR A 166 -31.63 5.39 -28.94
N GLU A 167 -30.40 5.16 -29.38
CA GLU A 167 -29.49 4.14 -28.87
C GLU A 167 -28.45 4.79 -27.96
N VAL A 168 -28.40 4.35 -26.70
CA VAL A 168 -27.39 4.78 -25.74
C VAL A 168 -26.21 3.81 -25.81
N THR A 169 -25.00 4.36 -25.87
CA THR A 169 -23.76 3.62 -25.69
C THR A 169 -23.02 4.16 -24.47
N ALA A 170 -22.27 3.30 -23.80
CA ALA A 170 -21.47 3.65 -22.64
C ALA A 170 -20.12 2.93 -22.67
N VAL A 171 -19.14 3.50 -21.97
CA VAL A 171 -17.89 2.83 -21.63
C VAL A 171 -18.01 2.36 -20.19
N VAL A 172 -17.95 1.05 -19.97
CA VAL A 172 -17.83 0.46 -18.63
C VAL A 172 -16.35 0.33 -18.32
N ARG A 173 -15.90 0.95 -17.24
CA ARG A 173 -14.49 0.98 -16.81
C ARG A 173 -14.38 0.48 -15.38
N THR A 174 -13.33 -0.28 -15.12
CA THR A 174 -12.94 -0.69 -13.76
C THR A 174 -11.45 -0.44 -13.57
N ARG A 175 -11.05 -0.22 -12.32
CA ARG A 175 -9.65 -0.33 -11.90
C ARG A 175 -9.51 -1.59 -11.06
N ILE A 176 -8.68 -2.52 -11.50
CA ILE A 176 -8.34 -3.74 -10.76
C ILE A 176 -7.00 -3.52 -10.06
N ALA A 177 -6.89 -3.95 -8.80
CA ALA A 177 -5.67 -3.87 -8.03
C ALA A 177 -5.34 -5.20 -7.34
N ASN A 178 -4.09 -5.34 -6.90
CA ASN A 178 -3.64 -6.42 -6.03
C ASN A 178 -3.09 -5.83 -4.71
N SER A 179 -3.80 -6.02 -3.59
CA SER A 179 -3.38 -5.57 -2.25
C SER A 179 -2.48 -6.59 -1.53
N GLY A 180 -2.11 -7.69 -2.20
CA GLY A 180 -1.10 -8.63 -1.73
C GLY A 180 0.31 -8.01 -1.69
N ASN A 181 1.35 -8.81 -1.46
CA ASN A 181 2.74 -8.33 -1.33
C ASN A 181 3.73 -9.05 -2.28
N THR A 182 3.25 -9.81 -3.26
CA THR A 182 4.10 -10.55 -4.20
C THR A 182 4.86 -9.62 -5.15
N LEU A 183 6.16 -9.85 -5.34
CA LEU A 183 6.95 -9.11 -6.35
C LEU A 183 6.64 -9.57 -7.78
N ALA A 184 6.36 -10.86 -7.96
CA ALA A 184 5.98 -11.41 -9.26
C ALA A 184 4.53 -11.05 -9.59
N SER A 185 4.28 -10.70 -10.84
CA SER A 185 2.92 -10.41 -11.32
C SER A 185 2.05 -11.66 -11.34
N GLN A 186 0.84 -11.53 -10.82
CA GLN A 186 -0.20 -12.54 -10.76
C GLN A 186 -1.18 -12.32 -11.92
N ALA A 187 -1.38 -13.35 -12.74
CA ALA A 187 -2.27 -13.27 -13.89
C ALA A 187 -3.74 -13.43 -13.47
N ALA A 188 -4.62 -12.67 -14.11
CA ALA A 188 -6.06 -12.76 -13.88
C ALA A 188 -6.87 -12.39 -15.13
N THR A 189 -8.13 -12.79 -15.14
CA THR A 189 -9.11 -12.44 -16.17
C THR A 189 -10.19 -11.55 -15.59
N VAL A 190 -10.45 -10.42 -16.24
CA VAL A 190 -11.50 -9.47 -15.89
C VAL A 190 -12.68 -9.64 -16.85
N ARG A 191 -13.89 -9.68 -16.31
CA ARG A 191 -15.13 -9.79 -17.08
C ARG A 191 -16.17 -8.79 -16.58
N PHE A 192 -16.91 -8.21 -17.52
CA PHE A 192 -18.01 -7.28 -17.25
C PHE A 192 -19.33 -7.95 -17.59
N PHE A 193 -20.39 -7.70 -16.82
CA PHE A 193 -21.70 -8.29 -17.04
C PHE A 193 -22.83 -7.27 -16.85
N GLU A 194 -23.89 -7.44 -17.62
CA GLU A 194 -25.22 -6.88 -17.38
C GLU A 194 -26.03 -7.92 -16.59
N GLY A 195 -26.30 -7.63 -15.31
CA GLY A 195 -26.86 -8.56 -14.33
C GLY A 195 -25.80 -9.42 -13.63
N ASP A 196 -26.21 -10.08 -12.54
CA ASP A 196 -25.35 -10.91 -11.70
C ASP A 196 -24.88 -12.17 -12.49
N PRO A 197 -23.57 -12.37 -12.69
CA PRO A 197 -23.05 -13.54 -13.40
C PRO A 197 -23.41 -14.88 -12.74
N GLU A 198 -23.60 -14.91 -11.42
CA GLU A 198 -24.03 -16.13 -10.70
C GLU A 198 -25.51 -16.46 -10.95
N GLN A 199 -26.29 -15.49 -11.45
CA GLN A 199 -27.71 -15.61 -11.77
C GLN A 199 -27.99 -15.54 -13.28
N GLY A 200 -26.97 -15.73 -14.12
CA GLY A 200 -27.12 -15.77 -15.58
C GLY A 200 -27.03 -14.41 -16.26
N GLY A 201 -26.35 -13.43 -15.64
CA GLY A 201 -26.00 -12.15 -16.25
C GLY A 201 -25.30 -12.31 -17.60
N GLN A 202 -25.54 -11.35 -18.50
CA GLN A 202 -25.01 -11.36 -19.86
C GLN A 202 -23.65 -10.68 -19.88
N GLN A 203 -22.62 -11.33 -20.43
CA GLN A 203 -21.30 -10.73 -20.51
C GLN A 203 -21.28 -9.55 -21.50
N ILE A 204 -20.64 -8.46 -21.10
CA ILE A 204 -20.42 -7.26 -21.91
C ILE A 204 -19.00 -7.35 -22.49
N GLY A 205 -18.91 -7.60 -23.80
CA GLY A 205 -17.65 -7.77 -24.52
C GLY A 205 -16.89 -9.05 -24.16
N ASP A 206 -15.61 -9.09 -24.53
CA ASP A 206 -14.75 -10.26 -24.36
C ASP A 206 -13.99 -10.25 -23.02
N ASP A 207 -13.48 -11.42 -22.63
CA ASP A 207 -12.54 -11.58 -21.51
C ASP A 207 -11.30 -10.70 -21.69
N GLN A 208 -10.89 -10.01 -20.64
CA GLN A 208 -9.66 -9.20 -20.64
C GLN A 208 -8.65 -9.78 -19.67
N THR A 209 -7.43 -10.04 -20.13
CA THR A 209 -6.36 -10.57 -19.28
C THR A 209 -5.48 -9.46 -18.75
N ILE A 210 -5.10 -9.57 -17.47
CA ILE A 210 -4.22 -8.65 -16.76
C ILE A 210 -3.15 -9.42 -16.00
N ALA A 211 -2.08 -8.73 -15.60
CA ALA A 211 -1.09 -9.26 -14.68
C ALA A 211 -0.62 -8.16 -13.74
N LEU A 212 -0.76 -8.36 -12.43
CA LEU A 212 -0.46 -7.34 -11.41
C LEU A 212 0.48 -7.90 -10.35
N SER A 213 1.55 -7.17 -10.03
CA SER A 213 2.34 -7.44 -8.82
C SER A 213 1.56 -7.02 -7.57
N GLY A 214 2.13 -7.12 -6.37
CA GLY A 214 1.48 -6.69 -5.12
C GLY A 214 1.67 -5.20 -4.80
N CYS A 215 1.46 -4.85 -3.52
CA CYS A 215 1.60 -3.53 -2.93
C CYS A 215 0.78 -2.45 -3.64
N GLY A 216 -0.44 -2.80 -4.05
CA GLY A 216 -1.38 -1.89 -4.70
C GLY A 216 -1.14 -1.66 -6.19
N ASP A 217 -0.32 -2.48 -6.84
CA ASP A 217 -0.19 -2.48 -8.29
C ASP A 217 -1.57 -2.68 -8.93
N ASN A 218 -1.85 -1.90 -9.99
CA ASN A 218 -3.20 -1.79 -10.52
C ASN A 218 -3.21 -1.43 -12.00
N VAL A 219 -4.32 -1.77 -12.65
CA VAL A 219 -4.57 -1.46 -14.06
C VAL A 219 -6.02 -1.06 -14.26
N SER A 220 -6.27 -0.10 -15.16
CA SER A 220 -7.62 0.23 -15.61
C SER A 220 -7.92 -0.54 -16.88
N VAL A 221 -9.07 -1.20 -16.91
CA VAL A 221 -9.59 -1.92 -18.07
C VAL A 221 -11.00 -1.44 -18.39
N GLU A 222 -11.40 -1.48 -19.66
CA GLU A 222 -12.66 -0.92 -20.11
C GLU A 222 -13.27 -1.67 -21.30
N VAL A 223 -14.59 -1.58 -21.44
CA VAL A 223 -15.35 -2.18 -22.53
C VAL A 223 -16.43 -1.21 -23.03
N SER A 224 -16.65 -1.21 -24.35
CA SER A 224 -17.77 -0.50 -24.97
C SER A 224 -19.05 -1.32 -24.85
N TRP A 225 -20.07 -0.74 -24.23
CA TRP A 225 -21.40 -1.31 -24.09
C TRP A 225 -22.38 -0.56 -24.98
N ASN A 226 -22.97 -1.26 -25.95
CA ASN A 226 -23.79 -0.67 -27.00
C ASN A 226 -25.25 -1.10 -26.87
N ASN A 227 -26.15 -0.35 -27.52
CA ASN A 227 -27.59 -0.66 -27.62
C ASN A 227 -28.28 -0.79 -26.25
N ILE A 228 -27.91 0.08 -25.32
CA ILE A 228 -28.41 0.04 -23.95
C ILE A 228 -29.87 0.51 -23.93
N SER A 229 -30.79 -0.31 -23.42
CA SER A 229 -32.19 0.07 -23.25
C SER A 229 -32.32 1.18 -22.20
N ALA A 230 -33.39 1.98 -22.24
CA ALA A 230 -33.59 3.09 -21.28
C ALA A 230 -33.97 2.65 -19.84
N ASP A 231 -33.94 1.35 -19.56
CA ASP A 231 -34.28 0.75 -18.26
C ASP A 231 -33.15 0.93 -17.25
N LEU A 232 -33.42 0.59 -15.99
CA LEU A 232 -32.38 0.49 -14.96
C LEU A 232 -31.59 -0.79 -15.20
N HIS A 233 -30.26 -0.67 -15.19
CA HIS A 233 -29.34 -1.78 -15.35
C HIS A 233 -28.50 -1.97 -14.09
N GLU A 234 -28.14 -3.21 -13.78
CA GLU A 234 -27.13 -3.53 -12.78
C GLU A 234 -25.91 -4.09 -13.50
N ILE A 235 -24.76 -3.44 -13.33
CA ILE A 235 -23.52 -3.81 -13.99
C ILE A 235 -22.61 -4.46 -12.96
N PHE A 236 -22.04 -5.59 -13.32
CA PHE A 236 -21.07 -6.32 -12.53
C PHE A 236 -19.72 -6.31 -13.21
N VAL A 237 -18.66 -6.31 -12.41
CA VAL A 237 -17.32 -6.65 -12.83
C VAL A 237 -16.77 -7.72 -11.91
N THR A 238 -16.08 -8.70 -12.49
CA THR A 238 -15.41 -9.77 -11.76
C THR A 238 -13.95 -9.84 -12.17
N VAL A 239 -13.08 -10.21 -11.23
CA VAL A 239 -11.70 -10.60 -11.49
C VAL A 239 -11.51 -12.04 -11.03
N THR A 240 -11.01 -12.89 -11.93
CA THR A 240 -10.73 -14.30 -11.64
C THR A 240 -9.23 -14.54 -11.77
N PRO A 241 -8.52 -14.89 -10.69
CA PRO A 241 -7.12 -15.27 -10.78
C PRO A 241 -6.92 -16.48 -11.69
N ALA A 242 -5.73 -16.59 -12.29
CA ALA A 242 -5.32 -17.79 -13.00
C ALA A 242 -5.23 -19.01 -12.05
N ASP A 243 -5.35 -20.20 -12.63
CA ASP A 243 -5.30 -21.46 -11.88
C ASP A 243 -4.07 -21.57 -10.97
N GLY A 244 -4.29 -21.99 -9.72
CA GLY A 244 -3.25 -22.17 -8.72
C GLY A 244 -2.90 -20.92 -7.90
N ILE A 245 -3.46 -19.75 -8.23
CA ILE A 245 -3.33 -18.56 -7.40
C ILE A 245 -4.36 -18.64 -6.26
N VAL A 246 -3.86 -18.58 -5.02
CA VAL A 246 -4.70 -18.57 -3.81
C VAL A 246 -4.72 -17.15 -3.25
N GLU A 247 -5.90 -16.57 -3.18
CA GLU A 247 -6.09 -15.23 -2.66
C GLU A 247 -6.42 -15.25 -1.17
N THR A 248 -6.00 -14.19 -0.48
CA THR A 248 -6.34 -13.99 0.93
C THR A 248 -7.81 -13.59 1.14
N ASN A 249 -8.45 -12.99 0.12
CA ASN A 249 -9.84 -12.60 0.18
C ASN A 249 -10.56 -12.72 -1.18
N GLY A 250 -10.85 -13.95 -1.65
CA GLY A 250 -11.59 -14.15 -2.90
C GLY A 250 -13.04 -13.61 -2.93
N ALA A 251 -13.57 -13.11 -1.80
CA ALA A 251 -14.94 -12.60 -1.70
C ALA A 251 -15.09 -11.15 -2.19
N ASN A 252 -13.99 -10.41 -2.36
CA ASN A 252 -13.99 -9.05 -2.89
C ASN A 252 -13.78 -8.99 -4.43
N ASN A 253 -13.67 -10.15 -5.09
CA ASN A 253 -13.39 -10.27 -6.51
C ASN A 253 -14.52 -9.79 -7.44
N ALA A 254 -15.66 -9.41 -6.88
CA ALA A 254 -16.80 -8.88 -7.63
C ALA A 254 -17.22 -7.52 -7.08
N ARG A 255 -17.61 -6.62 -7.98
CA ARG A 255 -18.21 -5.33 -7.65
C ARG A 255 -19.39 -5.07 -8.59
N SER A 256 -20.47 -4.51 -8.05
CA SER A 256 -21.61 -4.07 -8.86
C SER A 256 -21.92 -2.59 -8.70
N GLN A 257 -22.61 -2.04 -9.70
CA GLN A 257 -23.17 -0.70 -9.66
C GLN A 257 -24.43 -0.63 -10.54
N THR A 258 -25.43 0.11 -10.08
CA THR A 258 -26.60 0.43 -10.90
C THR A 258 -26.32 1.56 -11.89
N PHE A 259 -26.76 1.42 -13.13
CA PHE A 259 -26.69 2.44 -14.17
C PHE A 259 -28.08 2.76 -14.71
N THR A 260 -28.45 4.04 -14.69
CA THR A 260 -29.63 4.53 -15.40
C THR A 260 -29.18 5.33 -16.61
N PRO A 261 -29.43 4.85 -17.83
CA PRO A 261 -29.12 5.58 -19.04
C PRO A 261 -29.83 6.94 -19.07
N PRO A 262 -29.16 8.00 -19.55
CA PRO A 262 -29.79 9.31 -19.67
C PRO A 262 -30.98 9.24 -20.64
N LYS A 263 -32.17 9.60 -20.16
CA LYS A 263 -33.41 9.63 -20.96
C LYS A 263 -33.52 10.85 -21.89
N ALA A 264 -32.66 11.86 -21.70
CA ALA A 264 -32.59 13.07 -22.51
C ALA A 264 -31.17 13.66 -22.45
N LEU A 265 -30.79 14.40 -23.49
CA LEU A 265 -29.60 15.26 -23.48
C LEU A 265 -29.76 16.35 -22.41
N ASN A 266 -29.10 16.18 -21.28
CA ASN A 266 -28.99 17.23 -20.28
C ASN A 266 -27.82 18.15 -20.65
N TYR A 267 -28.13 19.35 -21.15
CA TYR A 267 -27.15 20.42 -21.26
C TYR A 267 -26.80 20.89 -19.86
N LEU A 268 -25.73 20.33 -19.27
CA LEU A 268 -25.16 20.90 -18.06
C LEU A 268 -24.52 22.25 -18.43
N PRO A 269 -24.81 23.36 -17.71
CA PRO A 269 -24.21 24.67 -17.96
C PRO A 269 -22.76 24.70 -17.47
N ILE A 270 -21.93 23.75 -17.93
CA ILE A 270 -20.51 23.67 -17.59
C ILE A 270 -19.75 24.30 -18.76
N ALA A 271 -19.40 25.57 -18.60
CA ALA A 271 -18.37 26.18 -19.42
C ALA A 271 -17.01 25.78 -18.83
N LYS A 272 -16.21 24.98 -19.57
CA LYS A 272 -14.79 24.83 -19.26
C LYS A 272 -14.09 26.14 -19.62
N LYS A 273 -13.34 26.69 -18.67
CA LYS A 273 -12.43 27.80 -18.89
C LYS A 273 -11.05 27.26 -19.24
#